data_AF-A0A2K1XFR7-F1
#
_entry.id   AF-A0A2K1XFR7-F1
#
_cell.length_a   1.000
_cell.length_b   1.000
_cell.length_c   1.000
_cell.angle_alpha   90.00
_cell.angle_beta   90.00
_cell.angle_gamma   90.00
#
_symmetry.space_group_name_H-M   'P 1'
#
loop_
_entity.id
_entity.type
_entity.pdbx_description
1 polymer ?
#
loop_
_entity_poly.entity_id
_entity_poly.type
_entity_poly.pdbx_seq_one_letter_code
_entity_poly.pdbx_strand_id
1 'polypeptide(L)'
;MILIITQYNVSKAIKDSILVNFGECGLASSLGSFQVKYVNPITKLCIIRTSRDIKACKVAALKCDEMKFEHYKLAAGAPLSADVNQHMQNCLEKIKILEH
;
A
#
# COMPACT_ATOMS: atom_id res chain seq x y z
N MET A 1 -3.16 20.22 6.60
CA MET A 1 -3.98 19.03 6.23
C MET A 1 -3.17 17.78 6.55
N ILE A 2 -3.61 16.93 7.49
CA ILE A 2 -2.92 15.67 7.79
C ILE A 2 -3.37 14.64 6.74
N LEU A 3 -2.44 14.14 5.93
CA LEU A 3 -2.74 13.17 4.90
C LEU A 3 -2.72 11.76 5.51
N ILE A 4 -3.89 11.26 5.88
CA ILE A 4 -4.04 9.91 6.41
C ILE A 4 -3.91 8.93 5.24
N ILE A 5 -2.83 8.15 5.22
CA ILE A 5 -2.62 7.14 4.18
C ILE A 5 -3.51 5.92 4.49
N THR A 6 -4.62 5.81 3.76
CA THR A 6 -5.54 4.67 3.78
C THR A 6 -5.75 4.13 2.38
N GLN A 7 -6.20 2.88 2.28
CA GLN A 7 -6.57 2.27 0.99
C GLN A 7 -7.61 3.12 0.24
N TYR A 8 -8.60 3.66 0.95
CA TYR A 8 -9.62 4.54 0.37
C TYR A 8 -9.02 5.85 -0.16
N ASN A 9 -8.21 6.55 0.65
CA ASN A 9 -7.63 7.84 0.27
C ASN A 9 -6.68 7.70 -0.92
N VAL A 10 -5.86 6.65 -0.94
CA VAL A 10 -4.96 6.36 -2.08
C VAL A 10 -5.77 6.03 -3.33
N SER A 11 -6.80 5.17 -3.21
CA SER A 11 -7.66 4.81 -4.34
C SER A 11 -8.38 6.02 -4.92
N LYS A 12 -8.95 6.87 -4.05
CA LYS A 12 -9.64 8.11 -4.45
C LYS A 12 -8.67 9.07 -5.14
N ALA A 13 -7.52 9.36 -4.54
CA ALA A 13 -6.55 10.28 -5.12
C ALA A 13 -6.07 9.84 -6.51
N ILE A 14 -5.85 8.54 -6.72
CA ILE A 14 -5.45 8.02 -8.03
C ILE A 14 -6.61 8.09 -9.03
N LYS A 15 -7.83 7.74 -8.65
CA LYS A 15 -9.01 7.86 -9.52
C LYS A 15 -9.29 9.31 -9.92
N ASP A 16 -9.23 10.23 -8.96
CA ASP A 16 -9.39 11.66 -9.20
C ASP A 16 -8.30 12.16 -10.17
N SER A 17 -7.04 11.70 -10.01
CA SER A 17 -5.95 12.01 -10.93
C SER A 17 -6.19 11.46 -12.34
N ILE A 18 -6.66 10.22 -12.47
CA ILE A 18 -7.00 9.63 -13.78
C ILE A 18 -8.12 10.44 -14.44
N LEU A 19 -9.17 10.80 -13.70
CA LEU A 19 -10.28 11.59 -14.21
C LEU A 19 -9.83 12.95 -14.75
N VAL A 20 -9.00 13.67 -13.99
CA VAL A 20 -8.50 15.00 -14.39
C VAL A 20 -7.61 14.93 -15.63
N ASN A 21 -6.84 13.86 -15.82
CA ASN A 21 -5.88 13.75 -16.92
C ASN A 21 -6.43 13.03 -18.16
N PHE A 22 -7.37 12.09 -18.00
CA PHE A 22 -7.84 11.19 -19.06
C PHE A 22 -9.37 11.18 -19.23
N GLY A 23 -10.09 11.99 -18.44
CA GLY A 23 -11.55 12.07 -18.47
C GLY A 23 -12.25 10.80 -17.98
N GLU A 24 -13.57 10.80 -18.10
CA GLU A 24 -14.45 9.70 -17.67
C GLU A 24 -14.13 8.39 -18.39
N CYS A 25 -13.76 8.45 -19.68
CA CYS A 25 -13.41 7.27 -20.46
C CYS A 25 -12.13 6.61 -19.92
N GLY A 26 -11.08 7.38 -19.64
CA GLY A 26 -9.85 6.86 -19.04
C GLY A 26 -10.07 6.28 -17.65
N LEU A 27 -10.90 6.95 -16.83
CA LEU A 27 -11.29 6.41 -15.52
C LEU A 27 -12.01 5.07 -15.69
N ALA A 28 -13.04 5.00 -16.53
CA ALA A 28 -13.82 3.78 -16.77
C ALA A 28 -12.95 2.62 -17.26
N SER A 29 -12.03 2.86 -18.20
CA SER A 29 -11.09 1.84 -18.69
C SER A 29 -10.16 1.29 -17.60
N SER A 30 -9.86 2.10 -16.58
CA SER A 30 -9.00 1.68 -15.46
C SER A 30 -9.73 0.86 -14.38
N LEU A 31 -11.06 0.98 -14.24
CA LEU A 31 -11.82 0.42 -13.11
C LEU A 31 -11.70 -1.11 -12.97
N GLY A 32 -11.49 -1.84 -14.08
CA GLY A 32 -11.34 -3.30 -14.05
C GLY A 32 -9.96 -3.77 -13.57
N SER A 33 -8.91 -3.00 -13.83
CA SER A 33 -7.52 -3.38 -13.53
C SER A 33 -6.98 -2.71 -12.27
N PHE A 34 -7.38 -1.48 -12.01
CA PHE A 34 -6.90 -0.67 -10.90
C PHE A 34 -7.56 -1.06 -9.57
N GLN A 35 -6.76 -1.60 -8.65
CA GLN A 35 -7.19 -1.83 -7.28
C GLN A 35 -6.04 -1.64 -6.29
N VAL A 36 -6.24 -0.77 -5.31
CA VAL A 36 -5.33 -0.70 -4.15
C VAL A 36 -5.59 -1.93 -3.29
N LYS A 37 -4.58 -2.82 -3.15
CA LYS A 37 -4.68 -4.10 -2.44
C LYS A 37 -4.10 -4.05 -1.03
N TYR A 38 -3.09 -3.21 -0.83
CA TYR A 38 -2.38 -3.11 0.44
C TYR A 38 -1.86 -1.70 0.65
N VAL A 39 -1.91 -1.25 1.89
CA VAL A 39 -1.35 0.02 2.35
C VAL A 39 -0.82 -0.17 3.76
N ASN A 40 0.45 0.17 3.97
CA ASN A 40 1.07 0.24 5.28
C ASN A 40 1.26 1.70 5.69
N PRO A 41 0.54 2.20 6.71
CA PRO A 41 0.66 3.59 7.14
C PRO A 41 1.98 3.89 7.88
N ILE A 42 2.71 2.87 8.35
CA ILE A 42 4.01 3.03 9.03
C ILE A 42 5.11 3.26 7.99
N THR A 43 5.31 2.29 7.11
CA THR A 43 6.38 2.30 6.09
C THR A 43 6.02 3.10 4.83
N LYS A 44 4.74 3.52 4.74
CA LYS A 44 4.15 4.18 3.56
C LYS A 44 4.21 3.31 2.29
N LEU A 45 4.35 1.99 2.43
CA LEU A 45 4.32 1.07 1.30
C LEU A 45 2.88 0.81 0.85
N CYS A 46 2.66 0.75 -0.47
CA CYS A 46 1.37 0.49 -1.08
C CYS A 46 1.54 -0.52 -2.20
N ILE A 47 0.61 -1.48 -2.33
CA ILE A 47 0.52 -2.39 -3.48
C ILE A 47 -0.73 -2.04 -4.27
N ILE A 48 -0.51 -1.68 -5.52
CA ILE A 48 -1.57 -1.35 -6.48
C ILE A 48 -1.56 -2.43 -7.55
N ARG A 49 -2.70 -3.09 -7.73
CA ARG A 49 -2.94 -3.98 -8.84
C ARG A 49 -3.21 -3.14 -10.08
N THR A 50 -2.45 -3.38 -11.14
CA THR A 50 -2.65 -2.83 -12.49
C THR A 50 -2.76 -3.94 -13.55
N SER A 51 -2.50 -5.19 -13.17
CA SER A 51 -2.61 -6.40 -13.99
C SER A 51 -3.32 -7.52 -13.20
N ARG A 52 -3.49 -8.70 -13.79
CA ARG A 52 -4.13 -9.86 -13.11
C ARG A 52 -3.16 -10.70 -12.28
N ASP A 53 -1.86 -10.40 -12.32
CA ASP A 53 -0.86 -11.18 -11.57
C ASP A 53 -0.19 -10.31 -10.49
N ILE A 54 -0.59 -10.56 -9.24
CA ILE A 54 0.00 -9.93 -8.06
C ILE A 54 1.16 -10.75 -7.47
N LYS A 55 1.33 -12.02 -7.89
CA LYS A 55 2.25 -12.97 -7.24
C LYS A 55 3.70 -12.51 -7.40
N ALA A 56 4.06 -12.02 -8.58
CA ALA A 56 5.40 -11.49 -8.86
C ALA A 56 5.77 -10.31 -7.93
N CYS A 57 4.79 -9.47 -7.56
CA CYS A 57 5.02 -8.30 -6.73
C CYS A 57 5.04 -8.61 -5.23
N LYS A 58 4.45 -9.74 -4.79
CA LYS A 58 4.28 -10.09 -3.38
C LYS A 58 5.61 -10.24 -2.64
N VAL A 59 6.55 -11.00 -3.20
CA VAL A 59 7.86 -11.26 -2.58
C VAL A 59 8.66 -9.96 -2.44
N ALA A 60 8.70 -9.16 -3.51
CA ALA A 60 9.38 -7.88 -3.51
C ALA A 60 8.74 -6.89 -2.52
N ALA A 61 7.40 -6.84 -2.47
CA ALA A 61 6.67 -5.99 -1.55
C ALA A 61 6.91 -6.38 -0.09
N LEU A 62 6.85 -7.68 0.23
CA LEU A 62 7.13 -8.19 1.57
C LEU A 62 8.53 -7.78 2.04
N LYS A 63 9.56 -8.08 1.22
CA LYS A 63 10.95 -7.72 1.52
C LYS A 63 11.13 -6.21 1.66
N CYS A 64 10.49 -5.42 0.79
CA CYS A 64 10.56 -3.97 0.84
C CYS A 64 9.93 -3.42 2.12
N ASP A 65 8.82 -3.99 2.56
CA ASP A 65 8.10 -3.52 3.75
C ASP A 65 8.87 -3.84 5.04
N GLU A 66 9.45 -5.04 5.12
CA GLU A 66 10.35 -5.44 6.21
C GLU A 66 11.55 -4.48 6.32
N MET A 67 12.28 -4.26 5.22
CA MET A 67 13.44 -3.36 5.21
C MET A 67 13.07 -1.92 5.59
N LYS A 68 11.93 -1.41 5.12
CA LYS A 68 11.46 -0.06 5.50
C LYS A 68 11.10 0.02 6.97
N PHE A 69 10.54 -1.03 7.56
CA PHE A 69 10.24 -1.06 8.99
C PHE A 69 11.50 -1.14 9.85
N GLU A 70 12.51 -1.91 9.44
CA GLU A 70 13.82 -1.91 10.11
C GLU A 70 14.45 -0.52 10.09
N HIS A 71 14.41 0.16 8.95
CA HIS A 71 14.89 1.54 8.86
C HIS A 71 14.09 2.50 9.75
N TYR A 72 12.76 2.35 9.79
CA TYR A 72 11.89 3.14 10.67
C TYR A 72 12.25 2.96 12.15
N LYS A 73 12.54 1.74 12.60
CA LYS A 73 13.02 1.46 13.97
C LYS A 73 14.31 2.21 14.29
N LEU A 74 15.28 2.19 13.38
CA LEU A 74 16.55 2.89 13.57
C LEU A 74 16.35 4.42 13.62
N ALA A 75 15.50 4.96 12.74
CA ALA A 75 15.22 6.39 12.66
C ALA A 75 14.44 6.94 13.87
N ALA A 76 13.59 6.11 14.50
CA ALA A 76 12.81 6.52 15.66
C ALA A 76 13.67 6.81 16.91
N GLY A 77 14.92 6.32 16.97
CA GLY A 77 15.87 6.59 18.05
C GLY A 77 15.51 6.02 19.43
N ALA A 78 14.32 5.40 19.56
CA ALA A 78 13.81 4.77 20.78
C ALA A 78 13.06 3.48 20.43
N PRO A 79 12.94 2.52 21.39
CA PRO A 79 12.15 1.32 21.18
C PRO A 79 10.70 1.66 20.83
N LEU A 80 10.21 1.08 19.73
CA LEU A 80 8.80 1.21 19.35
C LEU A 80 7.89 0.50 20.37
N SER A 81 6.68 1.02 20.57
CA SER A 81 5.71 0.36 21.42
C SER A 81 5.31 -1.02 20.87
N ALA A 82 4.83 -1.90 21.75
CA ALA A 82 4.34 -3.22 21.37
C ALA A 82 3.20 -3.11 20.33
N ASP A 83 2.33 -2.10 20.44
CA ASP A 83 1.26 -1.83 19.49
C ASP A 83 1.75 -1.58 18.07
N VAL A 84 2.83 -0.80 17.90
CA VAL A 84 3.40 -0.51 16.58
C VAL A 84 4.00 -1.77 15.97
N ASN A 85 4.71 -2.56 16.77
CA ASN A 85 5.27 -3.84 16.31
C ASN A 85 4.17 -4.82 15.92
N GLN A 86 3.11 -4.95 16.72
CA GLN A 86 1.97 -5.81 16.43
C GLN A 86 1.24 -5.35 15.17
N HIS A 87 1.04 -4.04 15.00
CA HIS A 87 0.44 -3.49 13.79
C HIS A 87 1.26 -3.85 12.55
N MET A 88 2.58 -3.75 12.63
CA MET A 88 3.47 -4.16 11.55
C MET A 88 3.34 -5.66 11.22
N GLN A 89 3.32 -6.53 12.23
CA GLN A 89 3.14 -7.97 12.00
C GLN A 89 1.81 -8.28 11.31
N ASN A 90 0.72 -7.63 11.75
CA ASN A 90 -0.59 -7.75 11.10
C ASN A 90 -0.56 -7.29 9.63
N CYS A 91 0.23 -6.25 9.33
CA CYS A 91 0.47 -5.75 7.98
C CYS A 91 1.22 -6.77 7.10
N LEU A 92 2.29 -7.38 7.62
CA LEU A 92 3.04 -8.42 6.90
C LEU A 92 2.19 -9.66 6.61
N GLU A 93 1.37 -10.10 7.57
CA GLU A 93 0.43 -11.19 7.36
C GLU A 93 -0.58 -10.88 6.25
N LYS A 94 -1.08 -9.64 6.18
CA LYS A 94 -1.95 -9.20 5.08
C LYS A 94 -1.26 -9.35 3.72
N ILE A 95 0.02 -8.99 3.59
CA ILE A 95 0.77 -9.18 2.33
C ILE A 95 0.88 -10.68 2.00
N LYS A 96 1.14 -11.53 2.99
CA LYS A 96 1.29 -12.99 2.81
C LYS A 96 0.02 -13.68 2.35
N ILE A 97 -1.16 -13.15 2.68
CA ILE A 97 -2.44 -13.72 2.21
C ILE A 97 -3.01 -13.04 0.97
N LEU A 98 -2.28 -12.09 0.36
CA LEU A 98 -2.67 -11.53 -0.93
C LEU A 98 -2.62 -12.64 -2.00
N GLU A 99 -3.78 -13.23 -2.26
CA GLU A 99 -4.09 -14.06 -3.41
C GLU A 99 -5.31 -13.44 -4.12
N HIS A 100 -5.29 -13.48 -5.46
CA HIS A 100 -6.17 -12.79 -6.43
C HIS A 100 -5.77 -11.35 -6.80
#